data_AF-A0A921EPU0-F1
#
_entry.id   AF-A0A921EPU0-F1
#
_cell.length_a   1.000
_cell.length_b   1.000
_cell.length_c   1.000
_cell.angle_alpha   90.00
_cell.angle_beta   90.00
_cell.angle_gamma   90.00
#
_symmetry.space_group_name_H-M   'P 1'
#
loop_
_entity.id
_entity.type
_entity.pdbx_description
1 polymer ?
#
loop_
_entity_poly.entity_id
_entity_poly.type
_entity_poly.pdbx_seq_one_letter_code
_entity_poly.pdbx_strand_id
1 'polypeptide(L)' 'MFDAVTAIINPENLASRRVAEHLGMTLWRSTQDRNGAPVVVYSSKR' A
#
# COMPACT_ATOMS: atom_id res chain seq x y z
N MET A 1 -20.30 -7.59 -5.21
CA MET A 1 -19.26 -7.78 -4.16
C MET A 1 -17.99 -7.16 -4.72
N PHE A 2 -17.50 -6.05 -4.16
CA PHE A 2 -16.29 -5.41 -4.69
C PHE A 2 -15.06 -6.17 -4.19
N ASP A 3 -14.15 -6.50 -5.10
CA ASP A 3 -12.89 -7.15 -4.77
C ASP A 3 -12.00 -6.25 -3.91
N ALA A 4 -11.14 -6.87 -3.12
CA ALA A 4 -10.17 -6.12 -2.30
C ALA A 4 -9.20 -5.40 -3.22
N VAL A 5 -9.04 -4.08 -3.07
CA VAL A 5 -8.02 -3.32 -3.80
C VAL A 5 -6.78 -3.24 -2.94
N THR A 6 -5.65 -3.65 -3.50
CA THR A 6 -4.34 -3.63 -2.85
C THR A 6 -3.40 -2.72 -3.63
N ALA A 7 -2.64 -1.89 -2.92
CA ALA A 7 -1.61 -1.05 -3.51
C ALA A 7 -0.25 -1.36 -2.88
N ILE A 8 0.76 -1.56 -3.72
CA ILE A 8 2.16 -1.76 -3.29
C ILE A 8 2.92 -0.49 -3.64
N ILE A 9 3.49 0.17 -2.63
CA ILE A 9 4.07 1.51 -2.76
C ILE A 9 5.48 1.50 -2.17
N ASN A 10 6.42 2.24 -2.77
CA ASN A 10 7.72 2.49 -2.15
C ASN A 10 7.52 3.29 -0.84
N PRO A 11 8.09 2.86 0.30
CA PRO A 11 7.91 3.53 1.59
C PRO A 11 8.30 5.01 1.61
N GLU A 12 9.27 5.40 0.77
CA GLU A 12 9.77 6.78 0.65
C GLU A 12 8.89 7.65 -0.27
N ASN A 13 7.99 7.06 -1.04
CA ASN A 13 7.06 7.80 -1.89
C ASN A 13 5.86 8.31 -1.06
N LEU A 14 6.10 9.39 -0.32
CA LEU A 14 5.10 10.03 0.52
C LEU A 14 3.85 10.47 -0.25
N ALA A 15 3.99 10.89 -1.50
CA ALA A 15 2.87 11.36 -2.32
C ALA A 15 1.89 10.20 -2.59
N SER A 16 2.38 9.06 -3.07
CA SER A 16 1.52 7.89 -3.32
C SER A 16 0.89 7.34 -2.05
N ARG A 17 1.63 7.35 -0.93
CA ARG A 17 1.09 6.93 0.38
C ARG A 17 -0.09 7.79 0.82
N ARG A 18 0.05 9.12 0.69
CA ARG A 18 -1.03 10.06 1.00
C ARG A 18 -2.25 9.88 0.10
N VAL A 19 -2.05 9.57 -1.18
CA VAL A 19 -3.17 9.25 -2.08
C VAL A 19 -3.88 7.98 -1.63
N ALA A 20 -3.16 6.91 -1.29
CA ALA A 20 -3.77 5.68 -0.79
C ALA A 20 -4.57 5.92 0.50
N GLU A 21 -4.02 6.70 1.44
CA GLU A 21 -4.68 7.09 2.69
C GLU A 21 -5.92 7.96 2.43
N HIS A 22 -5.82 8.93 1.50
CA HIS A 22 -6.95 9.78 1.10
C HIS A 22 -8.09 8.98 0.46
N LEU A 23 -7.77 7.91 -0.27
CA LEU A 23 -8.74 6.98 -0.85
C LEU A 23 -9.32 5.99 0.19
N GLY A 24 -8.97 6.13 1.47
CA GLY A 24 -9.48 5.30 2.56
C GLY A 24 -8.82 3.94 2.68
N MET A 25 -7.68 3.71 2.01
CA MET A 25 -6.90 2.50 2.18
C MET A 25 -6.07 2.60 3.46
N THR A 26 -5.89 1.47 4.14
CA THR A 26 -5.07 1.37 5.34
C THR A 26 -3.78 0.62 5.05
N LEU A 27 -2.68 1.06 5.66
CA LEU A 27 -1.42 0.32 5.64
C LEU A 27 -1.65 -1.05 6.29
N TRP A 28 -1.49 -2.11 5.50
CA TRP A 28 -1.68 -3.49 5.93
C TRP A 28 -0.37 -4.15 6.35
N ARG A 29 0.70 -3.93 5.59
CA ARG A 29 2.01 -4.55 5.86
C ARG A 29 3.17 -3.74 5.27
N SER A 30 4.30 -3.73 5.97
CA SER A 30 5.62 -3.37 5.41
C SER A 30 6.40 -4.65 5.10
N THR A 31 6.95 -4.79 3.89
CA THR A 31 7.63 -6.00 3.43
C THR A 31 8.70 -5.67 2.38
N GLN A 32 9.21 -6.67 1.67
CA GLN A 32 10.16 -6.51 0.58
C GLN A 32 9.56 -7.09 -0.71
N ASP A 33 9.95 -6.52 -1.86
CA ASP A 33 9.62 -7.07 -3.17
C ASP A 33 10.51 -8.28 -3.51
N ARG A 34 10.37 -8.83 -4.73
CA ARG A 34 11.14 -9.98 -5.19
C ARG A 34 12.66 -9.73 -5.22
N ASN A 35 13.08 -8.47 -5.30
CA ASN A 35 14.47 -8.06 -5.37
C ASN A 35 15.02 -7.65 -3.99
N GLY A 36 14.23 -7.77 -2.92
CA GLY A 36 14.60 -7.36 -1.57
C GLY A 36 14.39 -5.87 -1.29
N ALA A 37 13.83 -5.10 -2.23
CA ALA A 37 13.57 -3.68 -2.04
C ALA A 37 12.37 -3.47 -1.08
N PRO A 38 12.47 -2.57 -0.09
CA PRO A 38 11.38 -2.37 0.86
C PRO A 38 10.15 -1.77 0.17
N VAL A 39 8.98 -2.28 0.52
CA VAL A 39 7.67 -1.83 0.03
C VAL A 39 6.65 -1.79 1.18
N VAL A 40 5.64 -0.94 1.03
CA VAL A 40 4.47 -0.90 1.91
C VAL A 40 3.21 -1.28 1.13
N VAL A 41 2.37 -2.09 1.74
CA VAL A 41 1.15 -2.64 1.16
C VAL A 41 -0.04 -2.01 1.83
N TYR A 42 -0.88 -1.32 1.06
CA TYR A 42 -2.16 -0.76 1.48
C TYR A 42 -3.32 -1.63 0.99
N SER A 43 -4.39 -1.73 1.78
CA SER A 43 -5.60 -2.49 1.45
C SER A 43 -6.85 -1.66 1.68
N SER A 44 -7.85 -1.79 0.80
CA SER A 44 -9.19 -1.22 0.98
C SER A 44 -10.10 -2.09 1.87
N LYS A 45 -9.69 -3.33 2.17
CA LYS A 45 -10.37 -4.19 3.16
C LYS A 45 -9.63 -4.09 4.50
N ARG A 46 -10.41 -3.89 5.57
CA ARG A 46 -9.96 -3.96 6.97
C ARG A 46 -9.70 -5.41 7.38
#